data_AF-A0A1F8TTB6-F1
#
_entry.id   AF-A0A1F8TTB6-F1
#
_cell.length_a   1.000
_cell.length_b   1.000
_cell.length_c   1.000
_cell.angle_alpha   90.00
_cell.angle_beta   90.00
_cell.angle_gamma   90.00
#
_symmetry.space_group_name_H-M   'P 1'
#
loop_
_entity.id
_entity.type
_entity.pdbx_description
1 polymer ?
#
loop_
_entity_poly.entity_id
_entity_poly.type
_entity_poly.pdbx_seq_one_letter_code
_entity_poly.pdbx_strand_id
1 'polypeptide(L)'
;MSIHSVHNWVPAYNRYGLEGILGPGTGGRRHAHLSKEEERLFLQPYFERAAIGQIATTAEIREALEEYVGRPLHHSVVYRFLRRNQWRKVKPRPRHVQAKVEDQEEYKKNSRKR
;
A
#
# COMPACT_ATOMS: atom_id res chain seq x y z
N MET A 1 -10.13 -19.97 25.72
CA MET A 1 -8.89 -19.16 25.58
C MET A 1 -7.69 -20.09 25.70
N SER A 2 -6.62 -19.87 24.94
CA SER A 2 -5.41 -20.71 25.00
C SER A 2 -4.58 -20.40 26.25
N ILE A 3 -3.90 -21.40 26.81
CA ILE A 3 -2.99 -21.26 27.97
C ILE A 3 -1.93 -20.17 27.72
N HIS A 4 -1.44 -20.06 26.48
CA HIS A 4 -0.47 -19.03 26.08
C HIS A 4 -1.02 -17.59 26.18
N SER A 5 -2.33 -17.40 26.01
CA SER A 5 -2.96 -16.07 26.13
C SER A 5 -3.00 -15.61 27.58
N VAL A 6 -3.30 -16.50 28.53
CA VAL A 6 -3.33 -16.20 29.96
C VAL A 6 -1.95 -15.78 30.47
N HIS A 7 -0.90 -16.49 30.03
CA HIS A 7 0.48 -16.22 30.42
C HIS A 7 0.98 -14.83 30.00
N ASN A 8 0.42 -14.25 28.94
CA ASN A 8 0.76 -12.91 28.48
C ASN A 8 -0.11 -11.81 29.12
N TRP A 9 -1.37 -12.12 29.45
CA TRP A 9 -2.33 -11.14 29.97
C TRP A 9 -2.09 -10.81 31.44
N VAL A 10 -1.82 -11.81 32.29
CA VAL A 10 -1.60 -11.58 33.73
C VAL A 10 -0.39 -10.65 33.99
N PRO A 11 0.78 -10.84 33.36
CA PRO A 11 1.91 -9.93 33.54
C PRO A 11 1.72 -8.56 32.88
N ALA A 12 0.86 -8.45 31.86
CA ALA A 12 0.54 -7.18 31.22
C ALA A 12 -0.37 -6.33 32.11
N TYR A 13 -1.41 -6.95 32.69
CA TYR A 13 -2.28 -6.32 33.67
C TYR A 13 -1.52 -5.89 34.93
N ASN A 14 -0.68 -6.78 35.47
CA ASN A 14 0.08 -6.46 36.68
C ASN A 14 1.07 -5.30 36.50
N ARG A 15 1.56 -5.05 35.27
CA ARG A 15 2.49 -3.96 34.97
C ARG A 15 1.82 -2.64 34.59
N TYR A 16 0.72 -2.72 33.84
CA TYR A 16 0.14 -1.54 33.19
C TYR A 16 -1.36 -1.36 33.46
N GLY A 17 -1.95 -2.19 34.32
CA GLY A 17 -3.38 -2.17 34.65
C GLY A 17 -4.27 -2.50 33.43
N LEU A 18 -5.48 -1.93 33.43
CA LEU A 18 -6.46 -2.12 32.36
C LEU A 18 -5.92 -1.66 30.99
N GLU A 19 -5.11 -0.61 30.96
CA GLU A 19 -4.45 -0.08 29.75
C GLU A 19 -3.51 -1.10 29.10
N GLY A 20 -2.89 -1.99 29.89
CA GLY A 20 -2.05 -3.07 29.37
C GLY A 20 -2.81 -4.14 28.60
N ILE A 21 -4.09 -4.34 28.94
CA ILE A 21 -5.00 -5.26 28.24
C ILE A 21 -5.66 -4.56 27.04
N LEU A 22 -6.07 -3.30 27.21
CA LEU A 22 -6.80 -2.51 26.22
C LEU A 22 -5.90 -1.77 25.22
N GLY A 23 -4.59 -1.75 25.45
CA GLY A 23 -3.62 -1.17 24.55
C GLY A 23 -3.68 -1.77 23.14
N PRO A 24 -2.88 -1.27 22.18
CA PRO A 24 -3.06 -1.53 20.74
C PRO A 24 -2.87 -3.00 20.27
N GLY A 25 -2.77 -3.96 21.19
CA GLY A 25 -2.73 -5.39 20.92
C GLY A 25 -1.40 -5.89 20.38
N THR A 26 -1.40 -7.12 19.87
CA THR A 26 -0.29 -7.74 19.17
C THR A 26 -0.31 -7.35 17.69
N GLY A 27 0.64 -6.51 17.27
CA GLY A 27 0.76 -6.02 15.89
C GLY A 27 1.05 -4.52 15.83
N GLY A 28 1.09 -3.95 14.63
CA GLY A 28 1.23 -2.51 14.41
C GLY A 28 2.54 -2.08 13.73
N ARG A 29 2.80 -0.77 13.71
CA ARG A 29 3.99 -0.13 13.09
C ARG A 29 5.26 -0.25 13.95
N ARG A 30 5.50 -1.40 14.60
CA ARG A 30 6.68 -1.60 15.48
C ARG A 30 8.01 -1.68 14.72
N HIS A 31 7.96 -2.02 13.42
CA HIS A 31 9.13 -2.12 12.54
C HIS A 31 9.05 -1.14 11.36
N ALA A 32 8.42 0.03 11.55
CA ALA A 32 8.46 1.08 10.54
C ALA A 32 9.79 1.83 10.61
N HIS A 33 10.43 2.06 9.47
CA HIS A 33 11.69 2.80 9.38
C HIS A 33 11.52 4.32 9.38
N LEU A 34 10.29 4.80 9.13
CA LEU A 34 9.94 6.20 8.99
C LEU A 34 8.68 6.52 9.81
N SER A 35 8.51 7.77 10.22
CA SER A 35 7.27 8.28 10.81
C SER A 35 6.14 8.32 9.76
N LYS A 36 4.87 8.36 10.17
CA LYS A 36 3.76 8.41 9.19
C LYS A 36 3.85 9.63 8.26
N GLU A 37 4.32 10.74 8.80
CA GLU A 37 4.46 12.00 8.08
C GLU A 37 5.60 11.93 7.07
N GLU A 38 6.75 11.38 7.48
CA GLU A 38 7.89 11.14 6.60
C GLU A 38 7.54 10.21 5.44
N GLU A 39 6.84 9.11 5.70
CA GLU A 39 6.39 8.20 4.63
C GLU A 39 5.48 8.90 3.62
N ARG A 40 4.58 9.77 4.11
CA ARG A 40 3.66 10.53 3.26
C ARG A 40 4.40 11.55 2.41
N LEU A 41 5.32 12.30 3.02
CA LEU A 41 6.16 13.29 2.31
C LEU A 41 7.04 12.61 1.25
N PHE A 42 7.64 11.47 1.59
CA PHE A 42 8.43 10.69 0.64
C PHE A 42 7.62 10.21 -0.56
N LEU A 43 6.38 9.77 -0.35
CA LEU A 43 5.52 9.26 -1.43
C LEU A 43 4.81 10.35 -2.25
N GLN A 44 4.72 11.57 -1.73
CA GLN A 44 3.99 12.67 -2.38
C GLN A 44 4.42 12.92 -3.84
N PRO A 45 5.73 13.01 -4.17
CA PRO A 45 6.17 13.21 -5.56
C PRO A 45 5.73 12.07 -6.49
N TYR A 46 5.67 10.84 -5.98
CA TYR A 46 5.22 9.69 -6.75
C TYR A 46 3.72 9.70 -7.01
N PHE A 47 2.92 10.22 -6.06
CA PHE A 47 1.49 10.43 -6.29
C PHE A 47 1.23 11.52 -7.34
N GLU A 48 1.99 12.61 -7.32
CA GLU A 48 1.89 13.69 -8.32
C GLU A 48 2.26 13.18 -9.72
N ARG A 49 3.35 12.42 -9.84
CA ARG A 49 3.74 11.76 -11.10
C ARG A 49 2.68 10.77 -11.59
N ALA A 50 2.11 9.97 -10.67
CA ALA A 50 1.05 9.03 -11.00
C ALA A 50 -0.24 9.73 -11.47
N ALA A 51 -0.54 10.92 -10.93
CA ALA A 51 -1.71 11.72 -11.36
C ALA A 51 -1.58 12.20 -12.81
N ILE A 52 -0.35 12.48 -13.28
CA ILE A 52 -0.04 12.87 -14.67
C ILE A 52 0.00 11.64 -15.61
N GLY A 53 -0.16 10.43 -15.06
CA GLY A 53 -0.14 9.18 -15.84
C GLY A 53 1.26 8.57 -15.99
N GLN A 54 2.27 9.09 -15.28
CA GLN A 54 3.59 8.44 -15.22
C GLN A 54 3.53 7.23 -14.28
N ILE A 55 4.02 6.08 -14.76
CA ILE A 55 4.04 4.85 -13.97
C ILE A 55 5.26 4.90 -13.05
N ALA A 56 5.05 5.19 -11.76
CA ALA A 56 6.06 4.94 -10.74
C ALA A 56 6.06 3.45 -10.38
N THR A 57 7.19 2.78 -10.59
CA THR A 57 7.31 1.33 -10.38
C THR A 57 7.72 1.02 -8.94
N THR A 58 7.24 -0.10 -8.38
CA THR A 58 7.62 -0.55 -7.03
C THR A 58 9.15 -0.69 -6.86
N ALA A 59 9.86 -1.03 -7.94
CA ALA A 59 11.32 -1.14 -7.95
C ALA A 59 12.01 0.22 -7.77
N GLU A 60 11.56 1.25 -8.51
CA GLU A 60 12.07 2.62 -8.40
C GLU A 60 11.84 3.19 -6.98
N ILE A 61 10.66 2.96 -6.43
CA ILE A 61 10.33 3.38 -5.07
C ILE A 61 11.20 2.64 -4.04
N ARG A 62 11.51 1.35 -4.28
CA ARG A 62 12.41 0.59 -3.41
C ARG A 62 13.80 1.19 -3.42
N GLU A 63 14.37 1.43 -4.59
CA GLU A 63 15.73 1.95 -4.73
C GLU A 63 15.88 3.31 -4.03
N ALA A 64 14.93 4.23 -4.27
CA ALA A 64 14.90 5.52 -3.59
C ALA A 64 14.72 5.39 -2.06
N LEU A 65 13.94 4.41 -1.61
CA LEU A 65 13.74 4.15 -0.18
C LEU A 65 15.00 3.55 0.47
N GLU A 66 15.71 2.67 -0.23
CA GLU A 66 16.98 2.10 0.23
C GLU A 66 18.07 3.16 0.34
N GLU A 67 18.14 4.08 -0.62
CA GLU A 67 19.03 5.24 -0.60
C GLU A 67 18.69 6.19 0.57
N TYR A 68 17.41 6.52 0.74
CA TYR A 68 16.96 7.39 1.84
C TYR A 68 17.26 6.79 3.22
N VAL A 69 17.05 5.48 3.37
CA VAL A 69 17.26 4.79 4.65
C VAL A 69 18.72 4.37 4.84
N GLY A 70 19.55 4.39 3.79
CA GLY A 70 20.98 4.05 3.81
C GLY A 70 21.27 2.56 4.01
N ARG A 71 20.32 1.67 3.69
CA ARG A 71 20.48 0.21 3.84
C ARG A 71 19.56 -0.55 2.88
N PRO A 72 19.96 -1.75 2.45
CA PRO A 72 19.12 -2.61 1.61
C PRO A 72 17.86 -3.03 2.38
N LEU A 73 16.72 -3.01 1.70
CA LEU A 73 15.42 -3.34 2.28
C LEU A 73 14.84 -4.59 1.61
N HIS A 74 14.35 -5.50 2.44
CA HIS A 74 13.65 -6.67 1.93
C HIS A 74 12.34 -6.26 1.25
N HIS A 75 11.96 -6.96 0.17
CA HIS A 75 10.73 -6.70 -0.59
C HIS A 75 9.48 -6.59 0.29
N SER A 76 9.37 -7.43 1.33
CA SER A 76 8.22 -7.40 2.26
C SER A 76 8.09 -6.09 3.03
N VAL A 77 9.21 -5.41 3.33
CA VAL A 77 9.21 -4.10 4.00
C VAL A 77 8.62 -3.06 3.07
N VAL A 78 9.08 -3.03 1.82
CA VAL A 78 8.60 -2.14 0.76
C VAL A 78 7.11 -2.38 0.51
N TYR A 79 6.67 -3.64 0.35
CA TYR A 79 5.25 -3.96 0.16
C TYR A 79 4.37 -3.52 1.34
N ARG A 80 4.82 -3.72 2.59
CA ARG A 80 4.10 -3.23 3.77
C ARG A 80 4.09 -1.70 3.85
N PHE A 81 5.17 -1.04 3.43
CA PHE A 81 5.29 0.42 3.34
C PHE A 81 4.35 1.01 2.30
N LEU A 82 4.25 0.41 1.12
CA LEU A 82 3.31 0.84 0.09
C LEU A 82 1.86 0.59 0.51
N ARG A 83 1.58 -0.60 1.07
CA ARG A 83 0.22 -0.95 1.54
C ARG A 83 -0.30 0.00 2.61
N ARG A 84 0.53 0.38 3.59
CA ARG A 84 0.11 1.28 4.68
C ARG A 84 -0.14 2.71 4.20
N ASN A 85 0.53 3.12 3.13
CA ASN A 85 0.35 4.43 2.48
C ASN A 85 -0.66 4.39 1.33
N GLN A 86 -1.50 3.33 1.26
CA GLN A 86 -2.57 3.19 0.27
C GLN A 86 -2.08 3.25 -1.19
N TRP A 87 -0.80 2.93 -1.42
CA TRP A 87 -0.26 2.85 -2.77
C TRP A 87 -0.88 1.67 -3.52
N ARG A 88 -1.58 1.97 -4.61
CA ARG A 88 -2.26 0.98 -5.45
C ARG A 88 -1.75 1.07 -6.87
N LYS A 89 -1.50 -0.08 -7.50
CA LYS A 89 -1.22 -0.14 -8.94
C LYS A 89 -2.51 0.20 -9.69
N VAL A 90 -2.55 1.39 -10.28
CA VAL A 90 -3.68 1.79 -11.14
C VAL A 90 -3.57 1.02 -12.44
N LYS A 91 -4.49 0.08 -12.68
CA LYS A 91 -4.65 -0.55 -13.99
C LYS A 91 -5.48 0.39 -14.88
N PRO A 92 -5.10 0.59 -16.15
CA PRO A 92 -5.96 1.30 -17.10
C PRO A 92 -7.35 0.66 -17.13
N ARG A 93 -8.40 1.48 -17.25
CA ARG A 93 -9.76 0.96 -17.37
C ARG A 93 -9.86 0.14 -18.67
N PRO A 94 -10.57 -1.00 -18.66
CA PRO A 94 -10.74 -1.83 -19.86
C PRO A 94 -11.57 -1.14 -20.96
N ARG A 95 -12.29 -0.06 -20.62
CA ARG A 95 -13.09 0.74 -21.56
C ARG A 95 -12.64 2.19 -21.54
N HIS A 96 -12.55 2.77 -22.72
CA HIS A 96 -12.28 4.19 -22.91
C HIS A 96 -13.48 5.05 -22.47
N VAL A 97 -13.22 6.22 -21.88
CA VAL A 97 -14.28 7.09 -21.33
C VAL A 97 -15.22 7.60 -22.43
N GLN A 98 -14.73 7.77 -23.65
CA GLN A 98 -15.52 8.21 -24.80
C GLN A 98 -16.05 7.03 -25.65
N ALA A 99 -15.99 5.80 -25.14
CA ALA A 99 -16.53 4.66 -25.86
C ALA A 99 -18.06 4.74 -25.96
N LYS A 100 -18.58 4.97 -27.16
CA LYS A 100 -20.02 4.85 -27.47
C LYS A 100 -20.31 3.42 -27.93
N VAL A 101 -21.29 2.79 -27.28
CA VAL A 101 -21.65 1.39 -27.55
C VAL A 101 -22.31 1.26 -28.93
N GLU A 102 -23.13 2.23 -29.33
CA GLU A 102 -23.81 2.28 -30.63
C GLU A 102 -22.80 2.31 -31.79
N ASP A 103 -21.84 3.24 -31.77
CA ASP A 103 -20.79 3.34 -32.79
C ASP A 103 -19.96 2.04 -32.90
N GLN A 104 -19.71 1.35 -31.78
CA GLN A 104 -19.01 0.07 -31.76
C GLN A 104 -19.83 -1.06 -32.39
N GLU A 105 -21.14 -1.08 -32.14
CA GLU A 105 -22.04 -2.07 -32.73
C GLU A 105 -22.23 -1.84 -34.22
N GLU A 106 -22.38 -0.59 -34.65
CA GLU A 106 -22.49 -0.23 -36.05
C GLU A 106 -21.19 -0.55 -36.81
N TYR A 107 -20.03 -0.22 -36.22
CA TYR A 107 -18.74 -0.63 -36.77
C TYR A 107 -18.62 -2.15 -36.86
N LYS A 108 -19.01 -2.92 -35.83
CA LYS A 108 -18.98 -4.39 -35.87
C LYS A 108 -19.87 -4.97 -36.98
N LYS A 109 -21.04 -4.36 -37.22
CA LYS A 109 -21.97 -4.77 -38.29
C LYS A 109 -21.43 -4.44 -39.68
N ASN A 110 -20.80 -3.27 -39.85
CA ASN A 110 -20.34 -2.75 -41.14
C ASN A 110 -18.86 -3.06 -41.45
N SER A 111 -18.11 -3.60 -40.50
CA SER A 111 -16.70 -3.95 -40.70
C SER A 111 -16.57 -5.13 -41.67
N ARG A 112 -15.83 -4.94 -42.75
CA ARG A 112 -15.49 -6.00 -43.70
C ARG A 112 -14.60 -7.03 -43.01
N LYS A 113 -15.06 -8.29 -42.94
CA LYS A 113 -14.19 -9.41 -42.59
C LYS A 113 -13.18 -9.61 -43.72
N ARG A 114 -11.89 -9.44 -43.41
CA ARG A 114 -10.79 -9.91 -44.25
C ARG A 114 -10.55 -11.38 -43.99
#